data_AF-A0A319DJR1-F1
#
_entry.id   AF-A0A319DJR1-F1
#
_cell.length_a   1.000
_cell.length_b   1.000
_cell.length_c   1.000
_cell.angle_alpha   90.00
_cell.angle_beta   90.00
_cell.angle_gamma   90.00
#
_symmetry.space_group_name_H-M   'P 1'
#
loop_
_entity.id
_entity.type
_entity.pdbx_description
1 polymer ?
#
loop_
_entity_poly.entity_id
_entity_poly.type
_entity_poly.pdbx_seq_one_letter_code
_entity_poly.pdbx_strand_id
1 'polypeptide(L)'
;MSLDRQRAVQCNESNNKHPLSNTSQLLSSTAIQDTLEEKTPGFNKVTSRIAEPVVAAFIAGGVAGAVSRTIVSPLERLKILLQIQSVGRDEYKLSIRKALVKIGKEEGWKGFMRGNGTNCIRIIPYSAVQFGSYNFYKKFAESSPNGELSPLRRLVCGGAAGITSVTITYPLDIVRTRLSIQSASFAEIGNRESGTRLPGMLKTMVLIYKNEGGIVALYRGIIPTVAGVAPYVGLNFMTYESIRQYLTPEGETTPGPLRKLLAGAVSGAVAQTCTYPFDVLRRRFQINTMSGMGYQYTSIVDAVRVIVAAEGLRGLFKGIVPNLLKVAPSIDLDRHHVRSTHRKAPKSENVYLQVLVKLYRFLARRTESNFNKVVLRRLFMSRINRPPVSLSRLVSNVTDSHKGKTIVVIGTITDDNRLLTVPKLSVAALRFTATARARIEKAGGETLTLDQLALRAPTGANTLLLRGPKNAREAVKHFGFGPHSHKKPYVRSKGRKFERARGRRRSRGFKV
;
A
#
# COMPACT_ATOMS: atom_id res chain seq x y z
N MET A 1 -19.22 2.74 25.51
CA MET A 1 -20.10 3.88 25.10
C MET A 1 -19.45 4.66 23.95
N SER A 2 -20.01 4.90 22.78
CA SER A 2 -21.38 4.89 22.23
C SER A 2 -21.41 3.99 20.97
N LEU A 3 -22.36 3.05 20.80
CA LEU A 3 -23.76 3.27 20.40
C LEU A 3 -23.89 4.30 19.29
N ASP A 4 -23.74 3.85 18.04
CA ASP A 4 -24.54 4.30 16.88
C ASP A 4 -24.09 3.59 15.61
N ARG A 5 -24.53 2.34 15.45
CA ARG A 5 -24.57 1.69 14.13
C ARG A 5 -25.57 0.55 14.01
N GLN A 6 -26.65 0.59 14.78
CA GLN A 6 -27.77 -0.34 14.65
C GLN A 6 -29.06 0.40 15.01
N ARG A 7 -29.60 1.19 14.08
CA ARG A 7 -31.00 1.64 14.03
C ARG A 7 -31.21 2.46 12.76
N ALA A 8 -31.43 1.76 11.66
CA ALA A 8 -32.22 2.27 10.55
C ALA A 8 -32.73 1.05 9.79
N VAL A 9 -34.05 1.00 9.64
CA VAL A 9 -34.88 0.00 8.92
C VAL A 9 -35.55 -1.03 9.84
N GLN A 10 -36.54 -0.56 10.60
CA GLN A 10 -37.75 -1.31 10.89
C GLN A 10 -38.90 -0.32 11.20
N CYS A 11 -40.09 -0.63 10.67
CA CYS A 11 -41.39 0.07 10.72
C CYS A 11 -41.71 1.02 9.55
N ASN A 12 -42.38 0.49 8.52
CA ASN A 12 -43.84 0.54 8.39
C ASN A 12 -44.25 0.04 7.01
N GLU A 13 -45.08 -1.00 6.96
CA GLU A 13 -46.26 -1.03 6.08
C GLU A 13 -47.10 -2.27 6.41
N SER A 14 -48.17 -2.03 7.17
CA SER A 14 -49.33 -2.90 7.24
C SER A 14 -50.40 -2.41 6.26
N ASN A 15 -51.04 -3.36 5.60
CA ASN A 15 -52.34 -3.32 4.90
C ASN A 15 -52.44 -2.70 3.49
N ASN A 16 -52.50 -3.58 2.47
CA ASN A 16 -53.68 -3.62 1.59
C ASN A 16 -53.79 -4.92 0.76
N LYS A 17 -54.97 -5.57 0.88
CA LYS A 17 -55.77 -6.29 -0.13
C LYS A 17 -55.28 -7.62 -0.75
N HIS A 18 -56.01 -8.69 -0.37
CA HIS A 18 -56.64 -9.80 -1.13
C HIS A 18 -55.92 -10.55 -2.30
N PRO A 19 -56.26 -11.84 -2.50
CA PRO A 19 -55.41 -12.86 -3.11
C PRO A 19 -55.70 -13.08 -4.61
N LEU A 20 -54.75 -13.72 -5.32
CA LEU A 20 -55.00 -14.83 -6.27
C LEU A 20 -53.71 -15.26 -7.01
N SER A 21 -53.57 -16.58 -7.13
CA SER A 21 -52.75 -17.37 -8.07
C SER A 21 -51.24 -17.17 -8.13
N ASN A 22 -50.48 -18.15 -7.59
CA ASN A 22 -49.46 -18.93 -8.32
C ASN A 22 -48.58 -19.75 -7.37
N THR A 23 -49.10 -20.86 -6.87
CA THR A 23 -48.39 -21.78 -5.96
C THR A 23 -47.75 -22.98 -6.67
N SER A 24 -47.69 -22.99 -8.01
CA SER A 24 -47.22 -24.16 -8.78
C SER A 24 -45.85 -24.01 -9.46
N GLN A 25 -45.17 -22.86 -9.34
CA GLN A 25 -43.88 -22.64 -10.03
C GLN A 25 -42.64 -22.57 -9.13
N LEU A 26 -42.79 -22.61 -7.80
CA LEU A 26 -41.65 -22.53 -6.87
C LEU A 26 -41.05 -23.88 -6.48
N LEU A 27 -41.77 -24.98 -6.68
CA LEU A 27 -41.34 -26.34 -6.27
C LEU A 27 -40.42 -27.06 -7.26
N SER A 28 -40.26 -26.57 -8.49
CA SER A 28 -39.37 -27.21 -9.49
C SER A 28 -37.94 -26.67 -9.50
N SER A 29 -37.68 -25.53 -8.85
CA SER A 29 -36.35 -24.90 -8.84
C SER A 29 -35.43 -25.39 -7.72
N THR A 30 -35.98 -25.91 -6.63
CA THR A 30 -35.21 -26.45 -5.51
C THR A 30 -34.68 -27.86 -5.77
N ALA A 31 -35.42 -28.69 -6.51
CA ALA A 31 -35.04 -30.08 -6.79
C ALA A 31 -33.86 -30.23 -7.77
N ILE A 32 -33.57 -29.20 -8.58
CA ILE A 32 -32.46 -29.23 -9.56
C ILE A 32 -31.15 -28.76 -8.95
N GLN A 33 -31.19 -27.97 -7.86
CA GLN A 33 -29.98 -27.49 -7.19
C GLN A 33 -29.31 -28.57 -6.33
N ASP A 34 -30.09 -29.53 -5.81
CA ASP A 34 -29.59 -30.59 -4.91
C ASP A 34 -28.86 -31.75 -5.62
N THR A 35 -28.87 -31.80 -6.96
CA THR A 35 -28.25 -32.90 -7.72
C THR A 35 -26.84 -32.61 -8.25
N LEU A 36 -26.27 -31.44 -7.94
CA LEU A 36 -24.92 -31.05 -8.42
C LEU A 36 -23.85 -30.91 -7.31
N GLU A 37 -24.18 -31.13 -6.04
CA GLU A 37 -23.21 -31.03 -4.92
C GLU A 37 -22.62 -32.36 -4.43
N GLU A 38 -22.83 -33.47 -5.13
CA GLU A 38 -22.14 -34.74 -4.83
C GLU A 38 -20.91 -34.95 -5.75
N LYS A 39 -19.80 -34.25 -5.47
CA LYS A 39 -18.44 -34.72 -5.80
C LYS A 39 -17.36 -33.79 -5.24
N THR A 40 -16.94 -34.03 -3.99
CA THR A 40 -15.56 -33.98 -3.42
C THR A 40 -15.59 -33.72 -1.89
N PRO A 41 -15.74 -34.76 -1.06
CA PRO A 41 -15.97 -34.60 0.39
C PRO A 41 -14.77 -34.06 1.19
N GLY A 42 -13.56 -34.02 0.60
CA GLY A 42 -12.35 -33.57 1.30
C GLY A 42 -12.06 -32.07 1.25
N PHE A 43 -12.40 -31.40 0.14
CA PHE A 43 -11.99 -30.00 -0.07
C PHE A 43 -12.97 -29.00 0.57
N ASN A 44 -14.27 -29.30 0.51
CA ASN A 44 -15.33 -28.44 1.05
C ASN A 44 -15.34 -28.37 2.60
N LYS A 45 -14.82 -29.40 3.27
CA LYS A 45 -14.71 -29.43 4.74
C LYS A 45 -13.55 -28.57 5.27
N VAL A 46 -12.50 -28.41 4.45
CA VAL A 46 -11.35 -27.55 4.77
C VAL A 46 -11.67 -26.09 4.47
N THR A 47 -12.33 -25.79 3.34
CA THR A 47 -12.75 -24.42 3.01
C THR A 47 -13.79 -23.88 3.99
N SER A 48 -14.73 -24.70 4.47
CA SER A 48 -15.70 -24.31 5.51
C SER A 48 -15.06 -24.05 6.88
N ARG A 49 -14.06 -24.85 7.28
CA ARG A 49 -13.27 -24.59 8.50
C ARG A 49 -12.39 -23.35 8.39
N ILE A 50 -11.85 -23.06 7.21
CA ILE A 50 -11.04 -21.85 6.95
C ILE A 50 -11.94 -20.60 6.88
N ALA A 51 -13.19 -20.75 6.43
CA ALA A 51 -14.17 -19.67 6.35
C ALA A 51 -14.75 -19.26 7.71
N GLU A 52 -14.50 -20.02 8.78
CA GLU A 52 -14.90 -19.63 10.13
C GLU A 52 -14.24 -18.29 10.50
N PRO A 53 -15.01 -17.27 10.95
CA PRO A 53 -14.50 -15.90 11.09
C PRO A 53 -13.30 -15.79 12.05
N VAL A 54 -13.22 -16.67 13.05
CA VAL A 54 -12.11 -16.74 13.99
C VAL A 54 -10.84 -17.27 13.31
N VAL A 55 -10.97 -18.36 12.54
CA VAL A 55 -9.86 -18.99 11.81
C VAL A 55 -9.38 -18.07 10.69
N ALA A 56 -10.30 -17.45 9.94
CA ALA A 56 -9.98 -16.49 8.90
C ALA A 56 -9.24 -15.26 9.46
N ALA A 57 -9.72 -14.67 10.57
CA ALA A 57 -9.05 -13.56 11.23
C ALA A 57 -7.68 -13.94 11.79
N PHE A 58 -7.53 -15.15 12.33
CA PHE A 58 -6.26 -15.66 12.84
C PHE A 58 -5.23 -15.86 11.72
N ILE A 59 -5.63 -16.49 10.60
CA ILE A 59 -4.77 -16.69 9.44
C ILE A 59 -4.40 -15.34 8.81
N ALA A 60 -5.38 -14.46 8.60
CA ALA A 60 -5.15 -13.12 8.06
C ALA A 60 -4.19 -12.31 8.97
N GLY A 61 -4.39 -12.36 10.28
CA GLY A 61 -3.49 -11.75 11.26
C GLY A 61 -2.09 -12.35 11.25
N GLY A 62 -1.97 -13.67 11.13
CA GLY A 62 -0.70 -14.39 11.03
C GLY A 62 0.08 -14.03 9.77
N VAL A 63 -0.58 -14.03 8.61
CA VAL A 63 0.03 -13.65 7.32
C VAL A 63 0.41 -12.17 7.30
N ALA A 64 -0.48 -11.28 7.74
CA ALA A 64 -0.20 -9.84 7.83
C ALA A 64 0.98 -9.58 8.78
N GLY A 65 1.04 -10.27 9.91
CA GLY A 65 2.16 -10.22 10.84
C GLY A 65 3.47 -10.68 10.21
N ALA A 66 3.47 -11.81 9.50
CA ALA A 66 4.66 -12.35 8.84
C ALA A 66 5.18 -11.41 7.74
N VAL A 67 4.29 -10.84 6.93
CA VAL A 67 4.65 -9.84 5.91
C VAL A 67 5.25 -8.59 6.55
N SER A 68 4.61 -8.06 7.60
CA SER A 68 5.10 -6.89 8.35
C SER A 68 6.51 -7.12 8.91
N ARG A 69 6.76 -8.28 9.54
CA ARG A 69 8.08 -8.62 10.09
C ARG A 69 9.14 -8.79 8.99
N THR A 70 8.77 -9.32 7.83
CA THR A 70 9.69 -9.51 6.70
C THR A 70 10.11 -8.18 6.08
N ILE A 71 9.18 -7.23 5.89
CA ILE A 71 9.49 -5.88 5.39
C ILE A 71 10.47 -5.16 6.32
N VAL A 72 10.27 -5.32 7.63
CA VAL A 72 11.05 -4.62 8.66
C VAL A 72 12.36 -5.36 9.02
N SER A 73 12.53 -6.62 8.60
CA SER A 73 13.66 -7.48 8.95
C SER A 73 15.04 -6.84 8.74
N PRO A 74 15.33 -6.12 7.62
CA PRO A 74 16.65 -5.51 7.43
C PRO A 74 17.01 -4.49 8.53
N LEU A 75 16.06 -3.63 8.91
CA LEU A 75 16.27 -2.62 9.95
C LEU A 75 16.31 -3.24 11.35
N GLU A 76 15.50 -4.27 11.58
CA GLU A 76 15.45 -4.98 12.85
C GLU A 76 16.73 -5.80 13.09
N ARG A 77 17.30 -6.41 12.04
CA ARG A 77 18.61 -7.05 12.11
C ARG A 77 19.71 -6.03 12.37
N LEU A 78 19.71 -4.90 11.66
CA LEU A 78 20.66 -3.82 11.90
C LEU A 78 20.57 -3.30 13.34
N LYS A 79 19.36 -3.11 13.89
CA LYS A 79 19.15 -2.75 15.30
C LYS A 79 19.87 -3.73 16.22
N ILE A 80 19.63 -5.04 16.05
CA ILE A 80 20.24 -6.08 16.90
C ILE A 80 21.77 -6.00 16.82
N LEU A 81 22.34 -5.93 15.62
CA LEU A 81 23.79 -5.86 15.42
C LEU A 81 24.41 -4.62 16.09
N LEU A 82 23.77 -3.45 15.97
CA LEU A 82 24.27 -2.23 16.63
C LEU A 82 24.14 -2.29 18.16
N GLN A 83 23.09 -2.92 18.69
CA GLN A 83 22.85 -3.03 20.15
C GLN A 83 23.91 -3.87 20.89
N ILE A 84 24.49 -4.85 20.20
CA ILE A 84 25.41 -5.83 20.79
C ILE A 84 26.89 -5.46 20.67
N GLN A 85 27.24 -4.44 19.89
CA GLN A 85 28.64 -4.08 19.62
C GLN A 85 29.35 -3.51 20.84
N SER A 86 30.50 -4.09 21.17
CA SER A 86 31.39 -3.64 22.26
C SER A 86 32.32 -2.52 21.84
N VAL A 87 32.86 -1.84 22.86
CA VAL A 87 33.94 -0.86 22.73
C VAL A 87 35.17 -1.56 22.16
N GLY A 88 35.79 -0.96 21.14
CA GLY A 88 36.98 -1.48 20.48
C GLY A 88 36.74 -2.07 19.08
N ARG A 89 35.47 -2.31 18.68
CA ARG A 89 35.11 -2.71 17.31
C ARG A 89 34.47 -1.53 16.57
N ASP A 90 35.31 -0.70 15.96
CA ASP A 90 34.92 0.53 15.25
C ASP A 90 34.24 0.32 13.89
N GLU A 91 34.08 -0.93 13.46
CA GLU A 91 33.55 -1.28 12.13
C GLU A 91 32.11 -0.81 11.87
N TYR A 92 31.35 -0.43 12.90
CA TYR A 92 29.96 0.01 12.78
C TYR A 92 29.68 1.40 13.36
N LYS A 93 30.72 2.25 13.50
CA LYS A 93 30.56 3.72 13.43
C LYS A 93 30.11 4.19 12.03
N LEU A 94 29.73 3.27 11.16
CA LEU A 94 29.20 3.49 9.83
C LEU A 94 27.76 4.02 9.91
N SER A 95 27.47 5.06 9.13
CA SER A 95 26.09 5.48 8.83
C SER A 95 25.22 4.28 8.46
N ILE A 96 23.94 4.28 8.85
CA ILE A 96 22.96 3.20 8.60
C ILE A 96 23.03 2.65 7.18
N ARG A 97 23.17 3.55 6.19
CA ARG A 97 23.30 3.18 4.78
C ARG A 97 24.55 2.34 4.51
N LYS A 98 25.70 2.71 5.08
CA LYS A 98 26.96 1.98 4.95
C LYS A 98 26.87 0.61 5.64
N ALA A 99 26.24 0.53 6.81
CA ALA A 99 26.02 -0.73 7.51
C ALA A 99 25.09 -1.69 6.72
N LEU A 100 23.99 -1.17 6.14
CA LEU A 100 23.12 -1.96 5.26
C LEU A 100 23.85 -2.43 4.00
N VAL A 101 24.66 -1.57 3.38
CA VAL A 101 25.47 -1.93 2.21
C VAL A 101 26.52 -3.00 2.56
N LYS A 102 27.16 -2.92 3.74
CA LYS A 102 28.10 -3.95 4.24
C LYS A 102 27.42 -5.31 4.34
N ILE A 103 26.29 -5.39 5.03
CA ILE A 103 25.48 -6.62 5.15
C ILE A 103 25.10 -7.17 3.77
N GLY A 104 24.67 -6.29 2.85
CA GLY A 104 24.30 -6.67 1.49
C GLY A 104 25.47 -7.21 0.66
N LYS A 105 26.68 -6.67 0.84
CA LYS A 105 27.90 -7.12 0.13
C LYS A 105 28.46 -8.42 0.71
N GLU A 106 28.50 -8.56 2.03
CA GLU A 106 29.16 -9.69 2.70
C GLU A 106 28.26 -10.93 2.82
N GLU A 107 26.95 -10.74 3.07
CA GLU A 107 26.02 -11.84 3.34
C GLU A 107 24.89 -11.98 2.30
N GLY A 108 24.75 -10.99 1.41
CA GLY A 108 23.68 -10.95 0.41
C GLY A 108 22.28 -10.82 1.01
N TRP A 109 21.26 -11.08 0.19
CA TRP A 109 19.85 -10.96 0.57
C TRP A 109 19.46 -11.85 1.76
N LYS A 110 19.99 -13.09 1.80
CA LYS A 110 19.75 -14.03 2.90
C LYS A 110 20.29 -13.51 4.23
N GLY A 111 21.32 -12.67 4.20
CA GLY A 111 21.81 -11.94 5.36
C GLY A 111 20.70 -11.13 6.02
N PHE A 112 20.02 -10.24 5.30
CA PHE A 112 19.00 -9.37 5.89
C PHE A 112 17.83 -10.11 6.55
N MET A 113 17.59 -11.37 6.15
CA MET A 113 16.50 -12.21 6.64
C MET A 113 16.91 -13.19 7.75
N ARG A 114 18.16 -13.13 8.25
CA ARG A 114 18.60 -13.99 9.34
C ARG A 114 17.83 -13.69 10.63
N GLY A 115 17.37 -14.76 11.28
CA GLY A 115 16.48 -14.68 12.44
C GLY A 115 15.02 -14.33 12.12
N ASN A 116 14.68 -13.90 10.89
CA ASN A 116 13.30 -13.54 10.53
C ASN A 116 12.37 -14.76 10.54
N GLY A 117 12.84 -15.94 10.12
CA GLY A 117 12.05 -17.16 10.15
C GLY A 117 11.53 -17.50 11.56
N THR A 118 12.41 -17.41 12.57
CA THR A 118 12.02 -17.58 13.98
C THR A 118 11.04 -16.50 14.43
N ASN A 119 11.20 -15.26 13.95
CA ASN A 119 10.27 -14.17 14.25
C ASN A 119 8.87 -14.41 13.67
N CYS A 120 8.76 -14.96 12.46
CA CYS A 120 7.49 -15.32 11.83
C CYS A 120 6.83 -16.50 12.54
N ILE A 121 7.58 -17.57 12.84
CA ILE A 121 7.08 -18.74 13.57
C ILE A 121 6.53 -18.34 14.95
N ARG A 122 7.18 -17.40 15.63
CA ARG A 122 6.76 -16.93 16.96
C ARG A 122 5.38 -16.25 16.97
N ILE A 123 4.90 -15.70 15.85
CA ILE A 123 3.64 -14.93 15.80
C ILE A 123 2.44 -15.76 16.26
N ILE A 124 2.35 -17.00 15.79
CA ILE A 124 1.24 -17.92 16.07
C ILE A 124 1.15 -18.24 17.58
N PRO A 125 2.17 -18.83 18.23
CA PRO A 125 2.10 -19.16 19.65
C PRO A 125 2.00 -17.90 20.52
N TYR A 126 2.67 -16.81 20.14
CA TYR A 126 2.57 -15.54 20.85
C TYR A 126 1.12 -15.03 20.88
N SER A 127 0.45 -15.01 19.72
CA SER A 127 -0.92 -14.52 19.63
C SER A 127 -1.91 -15.45 20.34
N ALA A 128 -1.76 -16.77 20.17
CA ALA A 128 -2.61 -17.76 20.83
C ALA A 128 -2.57 -17.62 22.37
N VAL A 129 -1.36 -17.55 22.94
CA VAL A 129 -1.17 -17.35 24.39
C VAL A 129 -1.68 -15.98 24.81
N GLN A 130 -1.38 -14.92 24.06
CA GLN A 130 -1.83 -13.58 24.43
C GLN A 130 -3.37 -13.48 24.47
N PHE A 131 -4.07 -14.02 23.48
CA PHE A 131 -5.54 -14.03 23.47
C PHE A 131 -6.11 -14.92 24.58
N GLY A 132 -5.54 -16.11 24.78
CA GLY A 132 -5.94 -17.02 25.86
C GLY A 132 -5.77 -16.39 27.24
N SER A 133 -4.59 -15.85 27.52
CA SER A 133 -4.27 -15.16 28.77
C SER A 133 -5.10 -13.89 28.96
N TYR A 134 -5.35 -13.11 27.90
CA TYR A 134 -6.22 -11.94 27.99
C TYR A 134 -7.64 -12.33 28.40
N ASN A 135 -8.23 -13.34 27.77
CA ASN A 135 -9.56 -13.82 28.14
C ASN A 135 -9.59 -14.42 29.55
N PHE A 136 -8.51 -15.06 29.98
CA PHE A 136 -8.37 -15.55 31.36
C PHE A 136 -8.34 -14.39 32.36
N TYR A 137 -7.42 -13.43 32.22
CA TYR A 137 -7.31 -12.28 33.13
C TYR A 137 -8.53 -11.37 33.09
N LYS A 138 -9.17 -11.25 31.92
CA LYS A 138 -10.40 -10.49 31.75
C LYS A 138 -11.52 -11.02 32.66
N LYS A 139 -11.69 -12.34 32.78
CA LYS A 139 -12.69 -12.95 33.67
C LYS A 139 -12.52 -12.57 35.14
N PHE A 140 -11.29 -12.33 35.58
CA PHE A 140 -11.01 -11.91 36.97
C PHE A 140 -11.11 -10.39 37.17
N ALA A 141 -11.02 -9.60 36.11
CA ALA A 141 -11.05 -8.13 36.20
C ALA A 141 -12.45 -7.52 35.96
N GLU A 142 -13.37 -8.30 35.40
CA GLU A 142 -14.77 -7.95 35.24
C GLU A 142 -15.54 -8.08 36.57
N SER A 143 -16.17 -6.99 37.02
CA SER A 143 -17.03 -6.99 38.21
C SER A 143 -18.46 -7.48 37.91
N SER A 144 -18.82 -7.67 36.64
CA SER A 144 -20.12 -8.20 36.19
C SER A 144 -19.94 -8.97 34.87
N PRO A 145 -20.77 -10.00 34.59
CA PRO A 145 -20.68 -10.75 33.33
C PRO A 145 -20.87 -9.81 32.13
N ASN A 146 -19.91 -9.78 31.19
CA ASN A 146 -19.90 -8.92 29.99
C ASN A 146 -19.85 -7.40 30.22
N GLY A 147 -19.38 -6.91 31.38
CA GLY A 147 -19.18 -5.48 31.61
C GLY A 147 -18.03 -4.87 30.79
N GLU A 148 -18.17 -3.63 30.30
CA GLU A 148 -17.04 -2.89 29.69
C GLU A 148 -15.96 -2.61 30.75
N LEU A 149 -14.72 -3.10 30.55
CA LEU A 149 -13.61 -2.80 31.46
C LEU A 149 -13.15 -1.35 31.31
N SER A 150 -12.90 -0.69 32.46
CA SER A 150 -12.20 0.59 32.52
C SER A 150 -10.89 0.54 31.71
N PRO A 151 -10.49 1.64 31.03
CA PRO A 151 -9.25 1.71 30.25
C PRO A 151 -8.03 1.20 31.01
N LEU A 152 -7.92 1.54 32.31
CA LEU A 152 -6.81 1.11 33.17
C LEU A 152 -6.82 -0.40 33.42
N ARG A 153 -7.97 -0.98 33.75
CA ARG A 153 -8.10 -2.44 33.96
C ARG A 153 -7.80 -3.21 32.67
N ARG A 154 -8.29 -2.71 31.53
CA ARG A 154 -8.00 -3.29 30.22
C ARG A 154 -6.51 -3.23 29.87
N LEU A 155 -5.83 -2.13 30.23
CA LEU A 155 -4.39 -1.97 30.07
C LEU A 155 -3.61 -2.98 30.92
N VAL A 156 -3.98 -3.15 32.19
CA VAL A 156 -3.35 -4.12 33.11
C VAL A 156 -3.56 -5.55 32.64
N CYS A 157 -4.79 -5.93 32.27
CA CYS A 157 -5.07 -7.27 31.72
C CYS A 157 -4.32 -7.52 30.41
N GLY A 158 -4.25 -6.52 29.53
CA GLY A 158 -3.50 -6.59 28.28
C GLY A 158 -1.99 -6.71 28.50
N GLY A 159 -1.45 -5.93 29.45
CA GLY A 159 -0.03 -5.98 29.84
C GLY A 159 0.35 -7.33 30.46
N ALA A 160 -0.45 -7.84 31.40
CA ALA A 160 -0.26 -9.16 32.00
C ALA A 160 -0.32 -10.27 30.94
N ALA A 161 -1.32 -10.23 30.05
CA ALA A 161 -1.41 -11.18 28.93
C ALA A 161 -0.20 -11.13 28.00
N GLY A 162 0.33 -9.93 27.73
CA GLY A 162 1.55 -9.73 26.97
C GLY A 162 2.80 -10.27 27.66
N ILE A 163 2.93 -10.09 28.98
CA ILE A 163 4.05 -10.65 29.76
C ILE A 163 3.99 -12.18 29.72
N THR A 164 2.82 -12.78 29.93
CA THR A 164 2.63 -14.24 29.90
C THR A 164 2.97 -14.83 28.52
N SER A 165 2.53 -14.19 27.43
CA SER A 165 2.89 -14.63 26.07
C SER A 165 4.38 -14.44 25.76
N VAL A 166 5.01 -13.37 26.24
CA VAL A 166 6.46 -13.17 26.12
C VAL A 166 7.21 -14.25 26.88
N THR A 167 6.84 -14.59 28.12
CA THR A 167 7.50 -15.63 28.91
C THR A 167 7.44 -16.98 28.19
N ILE A 168 6.27 -17.41 27.73
CA ILE A 168 6.11 -18.69 27.04
C ILE A 168 6.89 -18.73 25.72
N THR A 169 6.93 -17.61 24.99
CA THR A 169 7.62 -17.55 23.68
C THR A 169 9.08 -17.10 23.76
N TYR A 170 9.61 -16.87 24.97
CA TYR A 170 10.94 -16.31 25.18
C TYR A 170 12.08 -17.17 24.58
N PRO A 171 12.04 -18.52 24.61
CA PRO A 171 13.05 -19.35 23.94
C PRO A 171 13.20 -19.07 22.44
N LEU A 172 12.12 -18.68 21.74
CA LEU A 172 12.21 -18.29 20.33
C LEU A 172 12.86 -16.91 20.16
N ASP A 173 12.70 -16.01 21.14
CA ASP A 173 13.31 -14.69 21.11
C ASP A 173 14.84 -14.72 21.29
N ILE A 174 15.34 -15.58 22.18
CA ILE A 174 16.80 -15.74 22.35
C ILE A 174 17.41 -16.38 21.10
N VAL A 175 16.79 -17.43 20.56
CA VAL A 175 17.26 -18.11 19.33
C VAL A 175 17.28 -17.14 18.16
N ARG A 176 16.21 -16.34 17.97
CA ARG A 176 16.16 -15.29 16.95
C ARG A 176 17.35 -14.33 17.05
N THR A 177 17.63 -13.86 18.26
CA THR A 177 18.71 -12.89 18.51
C THR A 177 20.05 -13.48 18.14
N ARG A 178 20.32 -14.72 18.54
CA ARG A 178 21.57 -15.42 18.21
C ARG A 178 21.73 -15.72 16.73
N LEU A 179 20.68 -16.21 16.06
CA LEU A 179 20.70 -16.43 14.62
C LEU A 179 21.00 -15.13 13.83
N SER A 180 20.55 -13.97 14.34
CA SER A 180 20.78 -12.67 13.71
C SER A 180 22.24 -12.21 13.81
N ILE A 181 22.96 -12.69 14.83
CA ILE A 181 24.31 -12.28 15.22
C ILE A 181 25.36 -13.28 14.72
N GLN A 182 25.03 -14.56 14.65
CA GLN A 182 25.94 -15.63 14.25
C GLN A 182 26.71 -15.29 12.97
N SER A 183 26.08 -14.79 11.90
CA SER A 183 26.83 -14.39 10.69
C SER A 183 27.88 -13.33 10.95
N ALA A 184 27.55 -12.29 11.70
CA ALA A 184 28.45 -11.16 11.91
C ALA A 184 29.65 -11.61 12.76
N SER A 185 29.40 -12.41 13.79
CA SER A 185 30.47 -13.00 14.61
C SER A 185 31.35 -13.99 13.83
N PHE A 186 30.80 -14.73 12.88
CA PHE A 186 31.55 -15.68 12.03
C PHE A 186 32.22 -15.01 10.82
N ALA A 187 31.76 -13.85 10.36
CA ALA A 187 32.43 -13.06 9.32
C ALA A 187 33.69 -12.37 9.85
N GLU A 188 33.72 -12.06 11.17
CA GLU A 188 34.89 -11.49 11.85
C GLU A 188 35.96 -12.55 12.20
N ILE A 189 35.57 -13.82 12.41
CA ILE A 189 36.52 -14.94 12.56
C ILE A 189 36.97 -15.34 11.14
N GLY A 190 38.03 -14.69 10.65
CA GLY A 190 38.49 -14.68 9.27
C GLY A 190 38.90 -16.01 8.59
N ASN A 191 38.46 -17.18 9.05
CA ASN A 191 38.75 -18.45 8.37
C ASN A 191 37.46 -19.23 8.06
N ARG A 192 37.09 -19.15 6.78
CA ARG A 192 36.01 -19.89 6.16
C ARG A 192 36.47 -21.33 5.94
N GLU A 193 36.23 -22.24 6.89
CA GLU A 193 36.14 -23.65 6.51
C GLU A 193 34.92 -23.79 5.59
N SER A 194 35.20 -23.98 4.31
CA SER A 194 34.26 -23.81 3.19
C SER A 194 33.26 -24.98 3.08
N GLY A 195 32.47 -25.22 4.13
CA GLY A 195 31.48 -26.30 4.16
C GLY A 195 30.52 -26.35 5.36
N THR A 196 30.79 -25.66 6.46
CA THR A 196 29.94 -25.77 7.67
C THR A 196 28.69 -24.89 7.56
N ARG A 197 27.53 -25.53 7.36
CA ARG A 197 26.22 -24.86 7.40
C ARG A 197 25.98 -24.26 8.78
N LEU A 198 25.62 -22.98 8.82
CA LEU A 198 25.22 -22.31 10.07
C LEU A 198 24.08 -23.08 10.74
N PRO A 199 24.10 -23.20 12.08
CA PRO A 199 23.09 -23.94 12.79
C PRO A 199 21.71 -23.30 12.59
N GLY A 200 20.74 -24.11 12.17
CA GLY A 200 19.34 -23.67 12.10
C GLY A 200 18.76 -23.36 13.49
N MET A 201 17.50 -22.93 13.52
CA MET A 201 16.78 -22.58 14.75
C MET A 201 16.85 -23.69 15.82
N LEU A 202 16.53 -24.92 15.44
CA LEU A 202 16.53 -26.06 16.36
C LEU A 202 17.94 -26.39 16.87
N LYS A 203 18.93 -26.42 15.98
CA LYS A 203 20.33 -26.69 16.37
C LYS A 203 20.86 -25.60 17.30
N THR A 204 20.52 -24.33 17.05
CA THR A 204 20.88 -23.21 17.94
C THR A 204 20.21 -23.34 19.30
N MET A 205 18.92 -23.71 19.34
CA MET A 205 18.20 -23.93 20.60
C MET A 205 18.81 -25.06 21.43
N VAL A 206 19.12 -26.19 20.79
CA VAL A 206 19.78 -27.34 21.44
C VAL A 206 21.18 -26.97 21.93
N LEU A 207 21.94 -26.16 21.18
CA LEU A 207 23.27 -25.69 21.58
C LEU A 207 23.20 -24.84 22.85
N ILE A 208 22.26 -23.88 22.92
CA ILE A 208 22.06 -23.06 24.12
C ILE A 208 21.70 -23.93 25.32
N TYR A 209 20.80 -24.89 25.13
CA TYR A 209 20.36 -25.79 26.20
C TYR A 209 21.52 -26.67 26.71
N LYS A 210 22.27 -27.30 25.82
CA LYS A 210 23.33 -28.24 26.20
C LYS A 210 24.59 -27.55 26.72
N ASN A 211 24.97 -26.40 26.16
CA ASN A 211 26.30 -25.83 26.41
C ASN A 211 26.30 -24.65 27.40
N GLU A 212 25.15 -24.03 27.70
CA GLU A 212 25.13 -22.70 28.35
C GLU A 212 24.29 -22.61 29.62
N GLY A 213 23.84 -23.75 30.15
CA GLY A 213 23.11 -23.84 31.42
C GLY A 213 21.62 -24.19 31.28
N GLY A 214 21.25 -25.01 30.28
CA GLY A 214 19.92 -25.61 30.19
C GLY A 214 18.79 -24.60 29.98
N ILE A 215 17.73 -24.76 30.77
CA ILE A 215 16.52 -23.93 30.68
C ILE A 215 16.83 -22.48 31.06
N VAL A 216 17.63 -22.24 32.10
CA VAL A 216 17.94 -20.88 32.58
C VAL A 216 18.61 -20.05 31.47
N ALA A 217 19.46 -20.69 30.66
CA ALA A 217 20.11 -20.05 29.52
C ALA A 217 19.10 -19.54 28.47
N LEU A 218 18.02 -20.31 28.21
CA LEU A 218 16.98 -19.93 27.26
C LEU A 218 16.16 -18.72 27.72
N TYR A 219 16.17 -18.40 29.01
CA TYR A 219 15.43 -17.28 29.62
C TYR A 219 16.31 -16.07 29.99
N ARG A 220 17.60 -16.08 29.64
CA ARG A 220 18.49 -14.93 29.90
C ARG A 220 17.98 -13.67 29.18
N GLY A 221 17.79 -12.59 29.95
CA GLY A 221 17.23 -11.31 29.50
C GLY A 221 15.72 -11.15 29.68
N ILE A 222 15.01 -12.11 30.30
CA ILE A 222 13.59 -11.97 30.59
C ILE A 222 13.33 -10.82 31.57
N ILE A 223 14.19 -10.63 32.58
CA ILE A 223 14.05 -9.57 33.60
C ILE A 223 14.04 -8.17 32.96
N PRO A 224 15.05 -7.74 32.17
CA PRO A 224 14.98 -6.45 31.49
C PRO A 224 13.84 -6.37 30.47
N THR A 225 13.40 -7.51 29.90
CA THR A 225 12.23 -7.53 29.01
C THR A 225 10.97 -7.14 29.77
N VAL A 226 10.67 -7.80 30.89
CA VAL A 226 9.46 -7.53 31.69
C VAL A 226 9.51 -6.14 32.33
N ALA A 227 10.68 -5.74 32.85
CA ALA A 227 10.88 -4.40 33.41
C ALA A 227 10.61 -3.27 32.41
N GLY A 228 10.88 -3.49 31.12
CA GLY A 228 10.61 -2.52 30.06
C GLY A 228 9.15 -2.46 29.59
N VAL A 229 8.33 -3.50 29.80
CA VAL A 229 6.95 -3.56 29.29
C VAL A 229 6.05 -2.53 29.96
N ALA A 230 6.02 -2.49 31.29
CA ALA A 230 5.10 -1.62 32.02
C ALA A 230 5.34 -0.12 31.74
N PRO A 231 6.59 0.40 31.79
CA PRO A 231 6.87 1.79 31.44
C PRO A 231 6.54 2.09 29.96
N TYR A 232 6.80 1.14 29.05
CA TYR A 232 6.51 1.32 27.63
C TYR A 232 5.01 1.49 27.40
N VAL A 233 4.20 0.63 28.00
CA VAL A 233 2.74 0.65 27.86
C VAL A 233 2.16 1.93 28.49
N GLY A 234 2.60 2.31 29.69
CA GLY A 234 2.14 3.53 30.36
C GLY A 234 2.50 4.81 29.59
N LEU A 235 3.77 4.96 29.19
CA LEU A 235 4.22 6.13 28.44
C LEU A 235 3.58 6.22 27.07
N ASN A 236 3.42 5.10 26.36
CA ASN A 236 2.77 5.10 25.04
C ASN A 236 1.30 5.51 25.16
N PHE A 237 0.58 5.03 26.18
CA PHE A 237 -0.82 5.42 26.41
C PHE A 237 -0.94 6.91 26.76
N MET A 238 -0.15 7.38 27.74
CA MET A 238 -0.14 8.78 28.18
C MET A 238 0.16 9.73 27.02
N THR A 239 1.25 9.47 26.28
CA THR A 239 1.65 10.31 25.15
C THR A 239 0.67 10.22 23.98
N TYR A 240 0.10 9.04 23.71
CA TYR A 240 -0.93 8.88 22.68
C TYR A 240 -2.17 9.72 22.99
N GLU A 241 -2.65 9.71 24.24
CA GLU A 241 -3.81 10.52 24.63
C GLU A 241 -3.52 12.03 24.53
N SER A 242 -2.36 12.48 25.02
CA SER A 242 -1.96 13.89 24.90
C SER A 242 -1.86 14.36 23.44
N ILE A 243 -1.21 13.56 22.58
CA ILE A 243 -1.02 13.90 21.17
C ILE A 243 -2.35 13.80 20.40
N ARG A 244 -3.18 12.81 20.73
CA ARG A 244 -4.52 12.68 20.15
C ARG A 244 -5.37 13.90 20.48
N GLN A 245 -5.39 14.36 21.73
CA GLN A 245 -6.16 15.56 22.14
C GLN A 245 -5.70 16.79 21.36
N TYR A 246 -4.39 16.99 21.24
CA TYR A 246 -3.83 18.13 20.49
C TYR A 246 -4.12 18.09 18.98
N LEU A 247 -4.11 16.90 18.35
CA LEU A 247 -4.37 16.72 16.92
C LEU A 247 -5.85 16.66 16.54
N THR A 248 -6.76 16.68 17.51
CA THR A 248 -8.21 16.62 17.25
C THR A 248 -8.77 18.04 17.11
N PRO A 249 -9.34 18.42 15.95
CA PRO A 249 -9.93 19.74 15.76
C PRO A 249 -11.11 19.97 16.70
N GLU A 250 -11.35 21.23 17.06
CA GLU A 250 -12.55 21.63 17.80
C GLU A 250 -13.81 21.21 17.00
N GLY A 251 -14.60 20.29 17.57
CA GLY A 251 -15.83 19.78 16.98
C GLY A 251 -15.82 18.32 16.50
N GLU A 252 -14.67 17.63 16.42
CA GLU A 252 -14.61 16.20 16.06
C GLU A 252 -14.25 15.32 17.26
N THR A 253 -14.97 14.21 17.49
CA THR A 253 -14.67 13.27 18.58
C THR A 253 -13.54 12.28 18.27
N THR A 254 -13.15 12.16 16.98
CA THR A 254 -12.04 11.29 16.58
C THR A 254 -11.17 11.88 15.47
N PRO A 255 -9.83 11.85 15.59
CA PRO A 255 -8.95 12.27 14.52
C PRO A 255 -9.09 11.37 13.28
N GLY A 256 -8.89 11.94 12.09
CA GLY A 256 -8.82 11.19 10.84
C GLY A 256 -7.76 10.07 10.88
N PRO A 257 -7.84 9.05 9.99
CA PRO A 257 -6.97 7.87 10.02
C PRO A 257 -5.47 8.20 10.03
N LEU A 258 -5.08 9.23 9.27
CA LEU A 258 -3.70 9.68 9.20
C LEU A 258 -3.23 10.30 10.53
N ARG A 259 -4.08 11.10 11.19
CA ARG A 259 -3.74 11.74 12.47
C ARG A 259 -3.64 10.72 13.61
N LYS A 260 -4.49 9.69 13.61
CA LYS A 260 -4.38 8.55 14.55
C LYS A 260 -3.06 7.79 14.35
N LEU A 261 -2.66 7.60 13.10
CA LEU A 261 -1.38 6.96 12.76
C LEU A 261 -0.18 7.81 13.18
N LEU A 262 -0.22 9.14 12.97
CA LEU A 262 0.80 10.06 13.45
C LEU A 262 0.88 10.08 14.98
N ALA A 263 -0.26 10.14 15.67
CA ALA A 263 -0.32 10.08 17.12
C ALA A 263 0.31 8.79 17.65
N GLY A 264 -0.02 7.64 17.05
CA GLY A 264 0.57 6.35 17.39
C GLY A 264 2.08 6.24 17.08
N ALA A 265 2.54 6.85 15.99
CA ALA A 265 3.96 6.84 15.64
C ALA A 265 4.79 7.69 16.60
N VAL A 266 4.30 8.89 16.96
CA VAL A 266 4.99 9.78 17.91
C VAL A 266 4.94 9.22 19.33
N SER A 267 3.79 8.73 19.79
CA SER A 267 3.66 8.11 21.11
C SER A 267 4.57 6.88 21.25
N GLY A 268 4.61 6.05 20.21
CA GLY A 268 5.50 4.90 20.12
C GLY A 268 6.98 5.31 20.15
N ALA A 269 7.36 6.36 19.43
CA ALA A 269 8.74 6.87 19.42
C ALA A 269 9.19 7.41 20.78
N VAL A 270 8.32 8.16 21.48
CA VAL A 270 8.62 8.69 22.82
C VAL A 270 8.75 7.55 23.83
N ALA A 271 7.75 6.67 23.90
CA ALA A 271 7.76 5.53 24.83
C ALA A 271 8.99 4.64 24.61
N GLN A 272 9.32 4.36 23.34
CA GLN A 272 10.46 3.55 22.97
C GLN A 272 11.79 4.21 23.27
N THR A 273 11.89 5.54 23.23
CA THR A 273 13.10 6.29 23.60
C THR A 273 13.35 6.18 25.10
N CYS A 274 12.31 6.37 25.92
CA CYS A 274 12.42 6.25 27.38
C CYS A 274 12.74 4.83 27.83
N THR A 275 12.18 3.80 27.18
CA THR A 275 12.42 2.39 27.55
C THR A 275 13.57 1.73 26.80
N TYR A 276 14.25 2.46 25.92
CA TYR A 276 15.33 1.93 25.09
C TYR A 276 16.48 1.28 25.89
N PRO A 277 16.89 1.79 27.08
CA PRO A 277 17.93 1.14 27.88
C PRO A 277 17.61 -0.32 28.24
N PHE A 278 16.35 -0.63 28.57
CA PHE A 278 15.91 -2.01 28.84
C PHE A 278 15.99 -2.88 27.59
N ASP A 279 15.72 -2.31 26.42
CA ASP A 279 15.83 -2.98 25.12
C ASP A 279 17.29 -3.37 24.81
N VAL A 280 18.25 -2.49 25.09
CA VAL A 280 19.70 -2.77 24.92
C VAL A 280 20.16 -3.84 25.90
N LEU A 281 19.81 -3.69 27.18
CA LEU A 281 20.14 -4.66 28.22
C LEU A 281 19.61 -6.05 27.85
N ARG A 282 18.34 -6.14 27.46
CA ARG A 282 17.73 -7.39 26.99
C ARG A 282 18.59 -8.08 25.93
N ARG A 283 19.01 -7.37 24.88
CA ARG A 283 19.82 -7.98 23.80
C ARG A 283 21.19 -8.43 24.28
N ARG A 284 21.84 -7.65 25.14
CA ARG A 284 23.14 -8.01 25.72
C ARG A 284 23.07 -9.24 26.61
N PHE A 285 22.03 -9.33 27.46
CA PHE A 285 21.80 -10.52 28.28
C PHE A 285 21.51 -11.79 27.43
N GLN A 286 20.84 -11.66 26.28
CA GLN A 286 20.56 -12.78 25.37
C GLN A 286 21.81 -13.39 24.72
N ILE A 287 22.91 -12.63 24.65
CA ILE A 287 24.20 -13.07 24.07
C ILE A 287 25.35 -13.18 25.07
N ASN A 288 25.09 -12.92 26.35
CA ASN A 288 26.08 -12.92 27.44
C ASN A 288 26.90 -14.21 27.53
N THR A 289 26.40 -15.32 27.00
CA THR A 289 27.07 -16.62 27.03
C THR A 289 27.59 -17.11 25.69
N MET A 290 27.62 -16.23 24.68
CA MET A 290 28.33 -16.52 23.43
C MET A 290 29.83 -16.28 23.63
N SER A 291 30.63 -17.35 23.51
CA SER A 291 32.09 -17.32 23.53
C SER A 291 32.63 -16.31 22.51
N GLY A 292 33.57 -15.45 22.91
CA GLY A 292 34.22 -14.47 22.02
C GLY A 292 33.60 -13.06 21.97
N MET A 293 32.53 -12.80 22.73
CA MET A 293 31.87 -11.47 22.79
C MET A 293 32.20 -10.65 24.05
N GLY A 294 32.98 -11.19 25.01
CA GLY A 294 33.59 -10.42 26.10
C GLY A 294 32.65 -9.85 27.17
N TYR A 295 31.35 -10.18 27.14
CA TYR A 295 30.38 -9.70 28.12
C TYR A 295 30.07 -10.81 29.12
N GLN A 296 30.30 -10.56 30.39
CA GLN A 296 29.77 -11.38 31.49
C GLN A 296 29.11 -10.46 32.50
N TYR A 297 27.82 -10.22 32.30
CA TYR A 297 27.01 -9.47 33.26
C TYR A 297 26.40 -10.39 34.31
N THR A 298 26.56 -10.03 35.57
CA THR A 298 25.98 -10.77 36.71
C THR A 298 24.58 -10.26 37.04
N SER A 299 24.37 -8.95 36.98
CA SER A 299 23.13 -8.27 37.35
C SER A 299 22.84 -7.08 36.41
N ILE A 300 21.61 -6.58 36.43
CA ILE A 300 21.22 -5.41 35.61
C ILE A 300 22.02 -4.17 35.99
N VAL A 301 22.23 -3.96 37.30
CA VAL A 301 22.97 -2.79 37.81
C VAL A 301 24.44 -2.87 37.40
N ASP A 302 25.03 -4.07 37.51
CA ASP A 302 26.38 -4.36 37.02
C ASP A 302 26.49 -4.11 35.51
N ALA A 303 25.53 -4.61 34.73
CA ALA A 303 25.48 -4.36 33.29
C ALA A 303 25.40 -2.87 32.95
N VAL A 304 24.56 -2.10 33.64
CA VAL A 304 24.48 -0.65 33.42
C VAL A 304 25.79 0.04 33.77
N ARG A 305 26.41 -0.30 34.91
CA ARG A 305 27.71 0.27 35.32
C ARG A 305 28.80 -0.03 34.31
N VAL A 306 28.94 -1.28 33.88
CA VAL A 306 29.95 -1.70 32.89
C VAL A 306 29.71 -1.00 31.54
N ILE A 307 28.46 -0.90 31.09
CA ILE A 307 28.12 -0.21 29.83
C ILE A 307 28.46 1.27 29.92
N VAL A 308 28.08 1.93 31.02
CA VAL A 308 28.33 3.38 31.18
C VAL A 308 29.82 3.66 31.34
N ALA A 309 30.56 2.82 32.07
CA ALA A 309 32.01 2.97 32.23
C ALA A 309 32.77 2.74 30.90
N ALA A 310 32.36 1.76 30.10
CA ALA A 310 33.06 1.42 28.86
C ALA A 310 32.61 2.27 27.64
N GLU A 311 31.29 2.49 27.48
CA GLU A 311 30.68 3.10 26.29
C GLU A 311 30.09 4.49 26.53
N GLY A 312 30.04 4.92 27.79
CA GLY A 312 29.28 6.10 28.20
C GLY A 312 27.76 5.90 28.12
N LEU A 313 27.02 6.97 28.47
CA LEU A 313 25.55 6.98 28.44
C LEU A 313 24.97 6.68 27.05
N ARG A 314 25.71 6.99 25.97
CA ARG A 314 25.29 6.69 24.60
C ARG A 314 25.26 5.19 24.30
N GLY A 315 25.99 4.36 25.05
CA GLY A 315 25.96 2.89 24.92
C GLY A 315 24.56 2.31 25.16
N LEU A 316 23.79 2.89 26.09
CA LEU A 316 22.41 2.49 26.40
C LEU A 316 21.41 2.84 25.29
N PHE A 317 21.81 3.62 24.28
CA PHE A 317 20.97 4.07 23.16
C PHE A 317 21.46 3.55 21.79
N LYS A 318 22.42 2.61 21.78
CA LYS A 318 22.94 2.01 20.53
C LYS A 318 21.82 1.33 19.74
N GLY A 319 21.68 1.71 18.46
CA GLY A 319 20.65 1.15 17.57
C GLY A 319 19.27 1.84 17.67
N ILE A 320 19.14 2.96 18.39
CA ILE A 320 17.85 3.67 18.50
C ILE A 320 17.36 4.18 17.15
N VAL A 321 18.26 4.67 16.29
CA VAL A 321 17.91 5.25 14.98
C VAL A 321 17.22 4.23 14.05
N PRO A 322 17.77 3.02 13.77
CA PRO A 322 17.05 2.03 12.97
C PRO A 322 15.74 1.57 13.63
N ASN A 323 15.65 1.62 14.96
CA ASN A 323 14.41 1.29 15.65
C ASN A 323 13.33 2.38 15.47
N LEU A 324 13.70 3.66 15.47
CA LEU A 324 12.79 4.78 15.19
C LEU A 324 12.39 4.83 13.71
N LEU A 325 13.31 4.50 12.79
CA LEU A 325 13.01 4.36 11.35
C LEU A 325 11.99 3.26 11.06
N LYS A 326 11.94 2.21 11.89
CA LYS A 326 10.88 1.19 11.82
C LYS A 326 9.51 1.75 12.25
N VAL A 327 9.49 2.62 13.25
CA VAL A 327 8.25 3.15 13.85
C VAL A 327 7.69 4.30 13.04
N ALA A 328 8.50 4.98 12.24
CA ALA A 328 8.05 5.93 11.24
C ALA A 328 7.52 5.17 10.02
N PRO A 329 6.19 5.00 9.83
CA PRO A 329 5.67 4.86 8.48
C PRO A 329 6.12 6.13 7.78
N SER A 330 7.12 6.03 6.91
CA SER A 330 7.62 7.06 6.01
C SER A 330 6.72 8.30 6.04
N ILE A 331 7.09 9.28 6.88
CA ILE A 331 6.59 10.65 6.76
C ILE A 331 7.22 11.18 5.48
N ASP A 332 6.80 10.59 4.38
CA ASP A 332 6.90 11.09 3.03
C ASP A 332 5.47 11.20 2.54
N LEU A 333 4.71 12.04 3.25
CA LEU A 333 3.34 12.37 2.89
C LEU A 333 3.26 13.50 1.87
N ASP A 334 4.39 13.99 1.35
CA ASP A 334 4.37 15.07 0.35
C ASP A 334 5.31 14.93 -0.85
N ARG A 335 6.23 13.94 -0.93
CA ARG A 335 7.20 13.92 -2.05
C ARG A 335 7.46 12.58 -2.74
N HIS A 336 6.60 11.57 -2.57
CA HIS A 336 6.52 10.53 -3.60
C HIS A 336 5.76 11.04 -4.82
N HIS A 337 6.55 11.50 -5.81
CA HIS A 337 6.13 11.80 -7.19
C HIS A 337 5.64 10.53 -7.91
N VAL A 338 4.66 9.81 -7.38
CA VAL A 338 3.81 8.95 -8.22
C VAL A 338 2.90 9.90 -8.98
N ARG A 339 3.45 10.50 -10.05
CA ARG A 339 2.67 11.27 -11.01
C ARG A 339 1.67 10.32 -11.64
N SER A 340 0.44 10.30 -11.12
CA SER A 340 -0.67 9.70 -11.84
C SER A 340 -0.77 10.43 -13.18
N THR A 341 -0.47 9.72 -14.26
CA THR A 341 -0.54 10.25 -15.63
C THR A 341 -1.98 10.62 -16.02
N HIS A 342 -2.96 10.14 -15.27
CA HIS A 342 -4.38 10.36 -15.51
C HIS A 342 -4.93 11.52 -14.68
N ARG A 343 -5.41 12.55 -15.38
CA ARG A 343 -6.08 13.70 -14.77
C ARG A 343 -7.46 13.29 -14.25
N LYS A 344 -7.79 13.71 -13.02
CA LYS A 344 -9.10 13.50 -12.37
C LYS A 344 -10.08 14.67 -12.55
N ALA A 345 -9.59 15.82 -13.04
CA ALA A 345 -10.36 17.04 -13.28
C ALA A 345 -9.82 17.79 -14.53
N PRO A 346 -10.66 18.58 -15.22
CA PRO A 346 -10.19 19.45 -16.29
C PRO A 346 -9.36 20.60 -15.72
N LYS A 347 -8.29 21.03 -16.41
CA LYS A 347 -7.49 22.22 -16.04
C LYS A 347 -8.18 23.54 -16.42
N SER A 348 -9.15 23.48 -17.33
CA SER A 348 -9.80 24.67 -17.89
C SER A 348 -10.87 25.21 -16.93
N GLU A 349 -10.91 26.53 -16.76
CA GLU A 349 -11.88 27.26 -15.93
C GLU A 349 -13.22 27.54 -16.64
N ASN A 350 -13.32 27.20 -17.92
CA ASN A 350 -14.57 27.31 -18.68
C ASN A 350 -15.74 26.59 -17.98
N VAL A 351 -16.75 27.37 -17.60
CA VAL A 351 -17.93 26.92 -16.84
C VAL A 351 -18.68 25.80 -17.55
N TYR A 352 -18.93 25.94 -18.85
CA TYR A 352 -19.65 24.93 -19.64
C TYR A 352 -18.94 23.57 -19.60
N LEU A 353 -17.60 23.55 -19.72
CA LEU A 353 -16.84 22.30 -19.61
C LEU A 353 -16.93 21.68 -18.20
N GLN A 354 -16.94 22.50 -17.14
CA GLN A 354 -17.07 22.02 -15.77
C GLN A 354 -18.45 21.41 -15.49
N VAL A 355 -19.52 22.06 -15.95
CA VAL A 355 -20.89 21.54 -15.86
C VAL A 355 -21.03 20.23 -16.64
N LEU A 356 -20.49 20.18 -17.85
CA LEU A 356 -20.52 18.98 -18.68
C LEU A 356 -19.74 17.81 -18.05
N VAL A 357 -18.62 18.10 -17.39
CA VAL A 357 -17.89 17.11 -16.58
C VAL A 357 -18.72 16.60 -15.41
N LYS A 358 -19.45 17.48 -14.70
CA LYS A 358 -20.34 17.06 -13.60
C LYS A 358 -21.46 16.15 -14.13
N LEU A 359 -22.06 16.51 -15.26
CA LEU A 359 -23.09 15.70 -15.95
C LEU A 359 -22.58 14.31 -16.31
N TYR A 360 -21.48 14.20 -17.07
CA TYR A 360 -20.95 12.88 -17.45
C TYR A 360 -20.36 12.10 -16.28
N ARG A 361 -19.92 12.76 -15.20
CA ARG A 361 -19.55 12.10 -13.94
C ARG A 361 -20.76 11.53 -13.21
N PHE A 362 -21.91 12.21 -13.26
CA PHE A 362 -23.17 11.68 -12.76
C PHE A 362 -23.62 10.48 -13.60
N LEU A 363 -23.67 10.63 -14.93
CA LEU A 363 -24.07 9.57 -15.85
C LEU A 363 -23.14 8.35 -15.75
N ALA A 364 -21.82 8.52 -15.71
CA ALA A 364 -20.89 7.38 -15.61
C ALA A 364 -20.98 6.61 -14.28
N ARG A 365 -21.56 7.21 -13.22
CA ARG A 365 -21.82 6.52 -11.95
C ARG A 365 -23.17 5.81 -11.94
N ARG A 366 -24.17 6.38 -12.60
CA ARG A 366 -25.55 5.86 -12.61
C ARG A 366 -25.82 4.89 -13.76
N THR A 367 -25.09 5.04 -14.86
CA THR A 367 -25.15 4.14 -16.02
C THR A 367 -23.87 3.31 -16.05
N GLU A 368 -23.99 2.00 -16.24
CA GLU A 368 -22.82 1.12 -16.39
C GLU A 368 -22.17 1.20 -17.77
N SER A 369 -22.63 2.13 -18.62
CA SER A 369 -22.17 2.29 -20.00
C SER A 369 -20.69 2.69 -20.10
N ASN A 370 -19.95 1.91 -20.89
CA ASN A 370 -18.55 2.20 -21.24
C ASN A 370 -18.42 3.53 -22.01
N PHE A 371 -19.44 3.94 -22.76
CA PHE A 371 -19.45 5.21 -23.49
C PHE A 371 -19.21 6.39 -22.54
N ASN A 372 -20.01 6.51 -21.48
CA ASN A 372 -19.93 7.63 -20.53
C ASN A 372 -18.57 7.70 -19.80
N LYS A 373 -18.00 6.53 -19.45
CA LYS A 373 -16.65 6.44 -18.87
C LYS A 373 -15.58 6.96 -19.84
N VAL A 374 -15.70 6.64 -21.13
CA VAL A 374 -14.78 7.12 -22.17
C VAL A 374 -14.98 8.62 -22.44
N VAL A 375 -16.22 9.12 -22.47
CA VAL A 375 -16.51 10.54 -22.65
C VAL A 375 -15.87 11.35 -21.52
N LEU A 376 -16.14 10.98 -20.27
CA LEU A 376 -15.59 11.64 -19.08
C LEU A 376 -14.07 11.68 -19.09
N ARG A 377 -13.42 10.55 -19.41
CA ARG A 377 -11.95 10.46 -19.49
C ARG A 377 -11.37 11.40 -20.56
N ARG A 378 -12.05 11.53 -21.71
CA ARG A 378 -11.62 12.41 -22.80
C ARG A 378 -11.86 13.89 -22.48
N LEU A 379 -12.90 14.25 -21.72
CA LEU A 379 -13.13 15.63 -21.26
C LEU A 379 -11.99 16.16 -20.37
N PHE A 380 -11.36 15.29 -19.56
CA PHE A 380 -10.19 15.65 -18.75
C PHE A 380 -8.90 15.87 -19.55
N MET A 381 -8.86 15.42 -20.81
CA MET A 381 -7.67 15.56 -21.65
C MET A 381 -7.43 17.03 -22.05
N SER A 382 -6.16 17.39 -22.23
CA SER A 382 -5.80 18.67 -22.84
C SER A 382 -6.36 18.80 -24.27
N ARG A 383 -6.50 20.02 -24.78
CA ARG A 383 -6.91 20.26 -26.19
C ARG A 383 -5.99 19.51 -27.17
N ILE A 384 -4.69 19.45 -26.86
CA ILE A 384 -3.69 18.67 -27.61
C ILE A 384 -4.08 17.19 -27.76
N ASN A 385 -4.64 16.57 -26.72
CA ASN A 385 -5.00 15.15 -26.70
C ASN A 385 -6.44 14.88 -27.14
N ARG A 386 -7.17 15.94 -27.48
CA ARG A 386 -8.50 15.96 -28.13
C ARG A 386 -8.37 16.53 -29.56
N PRO A 387 -7.71 15.80 -30.47
CA PRO A 387 -7.43 16.30 -31.81
C PRO A 387 -8.74 16.61 -32.56
N PRO A 388 -8.77 17.69 -33.37
CA PRO A 388 -9.93 18.00 -34.20
C PRO A 388 -10.14 16.94 -35.28
N VAL A 389 -11.37 16.86 -35.79
CA VAL A 389 -11.78 15.93 -36.84
C VAL A 389 -12.38 16.72 -37.99
N SER A 390 -11.93 16.45 -39.22
CA SER A 390 -12.46 17.08 -40.43
C SER A 390 -13.75 16.41 -40.91
N LEU A 391 -14.61 17.13 -41.65
CA LEU A 391 -15.80 16.54 -42.28
C LEU A 391 -15.47 15.35 -43.17
N SER A 392 -14.41 15.44 -43.98
CA SER A 392 -13.92 14.34 -44.83
C SER A 392 -13.66 13.06 -44.03
N ARG A 393 -13.09 13.18 -42.82
CA ARG A 393 -12.87 12.03 -41.94
C ARG A 393 -14.13 11.53 -41.27
N LEU A 394 -15.12 12.39 -41.01
CA LEU A 394 -16.41 11.91 -40.52
C LEU A 394 -17.04 11.01 -41.58
N VAL A 395 -17.15 11.52 -42.80
CA VAL A 395 -17.72 10.79 -43.94
C VAL A 395 -16.97 9.49 -44.21
N SER A 396 -15.63 9.51 -44.22
CA SER A 396 -14.84 8.29 -44.50
C SER A 396 -14.98 7.19 -43.46
N ASN A 397 -15.37 7.52 -42.22
CA ASN A 397 -15.56 6.54 -41.13
C ASN A 397 -17.02 6.11 -40.96
N VAL A 398 -17.94 6.69 -41.73
CA VAL A 398 -19.35 6.27 -41.75
C VAL A 398 -19.50 5.21 -42.82
N THR A 399 -19.48 3.95 -42.38
CA THR A 399 -19.86 2.80 -43.22
C THR A 399 -21.37 2.60 -43.21
N ASP A 400 -21.89 1.74 -44.09
CA ASP A 400 -23.33 1.47 -44.19
C ASP A 400 -23.94 0.97 -42.87
N SER A 401 -23.16 0.24 -42.06
CA SER A 401 -23.54 -0.23 -40.71
C SER A 401 -23.67 0.87 -39.66
N HIS A 402 -23.36 2.12 -40.02
CA HIS A 402 -23.40 3.29 -39.15
C HIS A 402 -24.41 4.35 -39.61
N LYS A 403 -25.15 4.08 -40.70
CA LYS A 403 -26.26 4.92 -41.14
C LYS A 403 -27.31 5.03 -40.03
N GLY A 404 -27.71 6.27 -39.71
CA GLY A 404 -28.67 6.57 -38.64
C GLY A 404 -28.07 6.70 -37.22
N LYS A 405 -26.79 6.38 -37.00
CA LYS A 405 -26.14 6.58 -35.70
C LYS A 405 -25.69 8.03 -35.52
N THR A 406 -25.79 8.54 -34.30
CA THR A 406 -25.26 9.88 -33.97
C THR A 406 -23.75 9.79 -33.76
N ILE A 407 -22.99 10.56 -34.53
CA ILE A 407 -21.52 10.54 -34.47
C ILE A 407 -21.06 11.47 -33.37
N VAL A 408 -20.24 10.99 -32.44
CA VAL A 408 -19.81 11.75 -31.26
C VAL A 408 -18.30 12.01 -31.34
N VAL A 409 -17.90 13.28 -31.26
CA VAL A 409 -16.50 13.70 -31.25
C VAL A 409 -16.22 14.62 -30.06
N ILE A 410 -15.35 14.16 -29.16
CA ILE A 410 -14.92 14.97 -28.00
C ILE A 410 -13.71 15.81 -28.41
N GLY A 411 -13.99 16.84 -29.20
CA GLY A 411 -13.03 17.73 -29.83
C GLY A 411 -13.74 18.77 -30.69
N THR A 412 -12.99 19.41 -31.57
CA THR A 412 -13.55 20.36 -32.55
C THR A 412 -13.75 19.67 -33.89
N ILE A 413 -14.89 19.93 -34.54
CA ILE A 413 -15.13 19.53 -35.92
C ILE A 413 -14.80 20.69 -36.83
N THR A 414 -13.97 20.42 -37.83
CA THR A 414 -13.49 21.40 -38.82
C THR A 414 -14.00 21.06 -40.21
N ASP A 415 -14.17 22.10 -41.02
CA ASP A 415 -14.54 21.96 -42.42
C ASP A 415 -13.38 21.38 -43.25
N ASP A 416 -13.72 20.81 -44.40
CA ASP A 416 -12.77 20.39 -45.43
C ASP A 416 -13.34 20.75 -46.80
N ASN A 417 -12.76 21.78 -47.42
CA ASN A 417 -13.21 22.29 -48.71
C ASN A 417 -13.02 21.27 -49.85
N ARG A 418 -12.19 20.24 -49.66
CA ARG A 418 -11.96 19.19 -50.67
C ARG A 418 -13.13 18.23 -50.79
N LEU A 419 -13.91 18.09 -49.72
CA LEU A 419 -15.16 17.35 -49.77
C LEU A 419 -16.19 18.29 -50.40
N LEU A 420 -16.74 17.97 -51.57
CA LEU A 420 -17.69 18.84 -52.29
C LEU A 420 -19.11 18.71 -51.72
N THR A 421 -19.58 17.48 -51.56
CA THR A 421 -20.91 17.15 -51.04
C THR A 421 -20.78 16.51 -49.67
N VAL A 422 -21.57 17.00 -48.70
CA VAL A 422 -21.63 16.43 -47.35
C VAL A 422 -22.90 15.59 -47.28
N PRO A 423 -22.84 14.31 -46.87
CA PRO A 423 -24.04 13.51 -46.66
C PRO A 423 -24.81 13.99 -45.42
N LYS A 424 -26.09 13.63 -45.32
CA LYS A 424 -26.90 13.88 -44.13
C LYS A 424 -26.33 13.13 -42.92
N LEU A 425 -25.86 13.86 -41.91
CA LEU A 425 -25.22 13.32 -40.71
C LEU A 425 -25.78 13.99 -39.44
N SER A 426 -26.01 13.20 -38.40
CA SER A 426 -26.26 13.72 -37.04
C SER A 426 -24.97 13.64 -36.23
N VAL A 427 -24.44 14.79 -35.81
CA VAL A 427 -23.10 14.87 -35.21
C VAL A 427 -23.12 15.66 -33.91
N ALA A 428 -22.55 15.10 -32.85
CA ALA A 428 -22.38 15.73 -31.55
C ALA A 428 -20.90 16.04 -31.26
N ALA A 429 -20.58 17.29 -30.89
CA ALA A 429 -19.20 17.67 -30.54
C ALA A 429 -19.10 18.79 -29.51
N LEU A 430 -17.88 19.05 -29.02
CA LEU A 430 -17.62 20.18 -28.13
C LEU A 430 -17.68 21.53 -28.84
N ARG A 431 -17.26 21.57 -30.11
CA ARG A 431 -17.25 22.78 -30.93
C ARG A 431 -17.31 22.43 -32.41
N PHE A 432 -18.03 23.23 -33.18
CA PHE A 432 -18.02 23.21 -34.64
C PHE A 432 -17.39 24.51 -35.16
N THR A 433 -16.63 24.44 -36.25
CA THR A 433 -16.34 25.63 -37.06
C THR A 433 -17.62 26.10 -37.74
N ALA A 434 -17.81 27.41 -37.90
CA ALA A 434 -19.03 27.98 -38.48
C ALA A 434 -19.34 27.40 -39.87
N THR A 435 -18.33 27.29 -40.73
CA THR A 435 -18.48 26.73 -42.08
C THR A 435 -18.88 25.25 -42.05
N ALA A 436 -18.24 24.43 -41.19
CA ALA A 436 -18.63 23.03 -41.03
C ALA A 436 -20.07 22.85 -40.55
N ARG A 437 -20.52 23.67 -39.59
CA ARG A 437 -21.90 23.65 -39.10
C ARG A 437 -22.88 23.98 -40.24
N ALA A 438 -22.65 25.08 -40.95
CA ALA A 438 -23.50 25.51 -42.06
C ALA A 438 -23.60 24.45 -43.16
N ARG A 439 -22.50 23.74 -43.46
CA ARG A 439 -22.49 22.67 -44.48
C ARG A 439 -23.24 21.42 -44.04
N ILE A 440 -23.13 21.02 -42.77
CA ILE A 440 -23.89 19.88 -42.23
C ILE A 440 -25.39 20.20 -42.25
N GLU A 441 -25.77 21.40 -41.81
CA GLU A 441 -27.17 21.85 -41.78
C GLU A 441 -27.74 22.01 -43.19
N LYS A 442 -26.96 22.56 -44.13
CA LYS A 442 -27.35 22.65 -45.56
C LYS A 442 -27.58 21.27 -46.20
N ALA A 443 -26.85 20.25 -45.76
CA ALA A 443 -27.05 18.86 -46.17
C ALA A 443 -28.26 18.18 -45.49
N GLY A 444 -29.03 18.91 -44.67
CA GLY A 444 -30.15 18.39 -43.89
C GLY A 444 -29.73 17.54 -42.69
N GLY A 445 -28.47 17.65 -42.26
CA GLY A 445 -27.92 17.02 -41.05
C GLY A 445 -28.19 17.83 -39.78
N GLU A 446 -27.88 17.24 -38.62
CA GLU A 446 -28.14 17.81 -37.30
C GLU A 446 -26.82 18.03 -36.55
N THR A 447 -26.61 19.21 -35.96
CA THR A 447 -25.45 19.48 -35.09
C THR A 447 -25.87 19.58 -33.62
N LEU A 448 -25.35 18.68 -32.81
CA LEU A 448 -25.70 18.53 -31.39
C LEU A 448 -24.54 18.93 -30.48
N THR A 449 -24.89 19.43 -29.31
CA THR A 449 -23.98 19.60 -28.18
C THR A 449 -23.98 18.34 -27.30
N LEU A 450 -22.95 18.15 -26.46
CA LEU A 450 -22.80 16.92 -25.69
C LEU A 450 -23.83 16.79 -24.55
N ASP A 451 -24.31 17.90 -24.01
CA ASP A 451 -25.44 17.97 -23.09
C ASP A 451 -26.77 17.63 -23.78
N GLN A 452 -27.03 18.15 -24.99
CA GLN A 452 -28.20 17.73 -25.79
C GLN A 452 -28.17 16.24 -26.12
N LEU A 453 -26.99 15.71 -26.46
CA LEU A 453 -26.80 14.27 -26.68
C LEU A 453 -27.10 13.46 -25.41
N ALA A 454 -26.66 13.94 -24.24
CA ALA A 454 -26.88 13.26 -22.97
C ALA A 454 -28.38 13.19 -22.60
N LEU A 455 -29.18 14.19 -23.00
CA LEU A 455 -30.65 14.15 -22.85
C LEU A 455 -31.29 13.13 -23.80
N ARG A 456 -30.85 13.08 -25.07
CA ARG A 456 -31.42 12.18 -26.09
C ARG A 456 -31.02 10.72 -25.90
N ALA A 457 -29.78 10.47 -25.49
CA ALA A 457 -29.20 9.13 -25.36
C ALA A 457 -28.29 9.05 -24.12
N PRO A 458 -28.86 9.01 -22.90
CA PRO A 458 -28.09 9.06 -21.65
C PRO A 458 -27.12 7.87 -21.46
N THR A 459 -27.43 6.72 -22.07
CA THR A 459 -26.57 5.53 -22.08
C THR A 459 -25.55 5.51 -23.23
N GLY A 460 -25.66 6.43 -24.20
CA GLY A 460 -24.88 6.41 -25.43
C GLY A 460 -25.36 5.39 -26.48
N ALA A 461 -26.58 4.84 -26.34
CA ALA A 461 -27.17 3.96 -27.34
C ALA A 461 -27.28 4.67 -28.71
N ASN A 462 -27.10 3.92 -29.81
CA ASN A 462 -27.12 4.45 -31.18
C ASN A 462 -26.10 5.56 -31.48
N THR A 463 -24.98 5.58 -30.75
CA THR A 463 -23.89 6.53 -31.00
C THR A 463 -22.63 5.87 -31.54
N LEU A 464 -21.87 6.60 -32.36
CA LEU A 464 -20.54 6.22 -32.84
C LEU A 464 -19.50 7.20 -32.30
N LEU A 465 -18.69 6.76 -31.34
CA LEU A 465 -17.67 7.60 -30.72
C LEU A 465 -16.37 7.62 -31.54
N LEU A 466 -16.17 8.68 -32.33
CA LEU A 466 -14.97 8.86 -33.14
C LEU A 466 -13.86 9.63 -32.39
N ARG A 467 -12.63 9.50 -32.89
CA ARG A 467 -11.47 10.24 -32.39
C ARG A 467 -10.53 10.59 -33.54
N GLY A 468 -10.08 11.84 -33.59
CA GLY A 468 -9.02 12.24 -34.51
C GLY A 468 -7.67 11.59 -34.21
N PRO A 469 -6.74 11.56 -35.17
CA PRO A 469 -5.40 11.04 -34.98
C PRO A 469 -4.57 11.98 -34.09
N LYS A 470 -3.95 11.42 -33.05
CA LYS A 470 -3.09 12.20 -32.13
C LYS A 470 -1.76 12.64 -32.76
N ASN A 471 -1.31 11.89 -33.77
CA ASN A 471 0.02 12.02 -34.38
C ASN A 471 0.04 12.90 -35.64
N ALA A 472 -1.10 13.49 -36.03
CA ALA A 472 -1.18 14.32 -37.23
C ALA A 472 -0.52 15.70 -37.10
N ARG A 473 -0.06 16.06 -35.89
CA ARG A 473 0.56 17.37 -35.62
C ARG A 473 1.96 17.46 -36.22
N GLU A 474 2.32 18.61 -36.77
CA GLU A 474 3.65 18.84 -37.36
C GLU A 474 4.78 18.56 -36.37
N ALA A 475 4.65 18.98 -35.11
CA ALA A 475 5.63 18.67 -34.06
C ALA A 475 5.93 17.16 -33.96
N VAL A 476 4.91 16.29 -34.08
CA VAL A 476 5.06 14.82 -34.00
C VAL A 476 5.87 14.26 -35.17
N LYS A 477 5.90 14.95 -36.32
CA LYS A 477 6.73 14.56 -37.48
C LYS A 477 8.24 14.71 -37.21
N HIS A 478 8.62 15.35 -36.11
CA HIS A 478 10.00 15.58 -35.70
C HIS A 478 10.44 14.77 -34.45
N PHE A 479 9.52 14.11 -33.73
CA PHE A 479 9.82 13.32 -32.53
C PHE A 479 10.36 11.91 -32.87
N GLY A 480 11.33 11.42 -32.08
CA GLY A 480 11.98 10.09 -32.24
C GLY A 480 13.47 10.14 -31.87
N PHE A 481 14.02 9.04 -31.33
CA PHE A 481 15.43 8.91 -30.93
C PHE A 481 16.23 8.22 -32.05
N GLY A 482 17.42 8.74 -32.37
CA GLY A 482 18.35 8.15 -33.34
C GLY A 482 18.24 8.69 -34.79
N PRO A 483 19.21 8.33 -35.66
CA PRO A 483 19.18 8.67 -37.08
C PRO A 483 18.34 7.61 -37.84
N HIS A 484 17.35 8.02 -38.65
CA HIS A 484 16.88 7.38 -39.92
C HIS A 484 15.36 7.46 -40.26
N SER A 485 15.13 7.36 -41.58
CA SER A 485 13.94 7.09 -42.42
C SER A 485 12.76 8.07 -42.47
N HIS A 486 11.93 8.21 -41.42
CA HIS A 486 10.57 8.79 -41.56
C HIS A 486 10.37 10.14 -40.87
N LYS A 487 11.45 10.79 -40.43
CA LYS A 487 11.41 12.07 -39.72
C LYS A 487 11.54 13.25 -40.69
N LYS A 488 10.67 14.25 -40.52
CA LYS A 488 10.86 15.54 -41.19
C LYS A 488 12.07 16.25 -40.55
N PRO A 489 13.10 16.69 -41.30
CA PRO A 489 14.20 17.45 -40.73
C PRO A 489 13.74 18.84 -40.27
N TYR A 490 14.35 19.38 -39.22
CA TYR A 490 14.21 20.80 -38.89
C TYR A 490 15.07 21.61 -39.86
N VAL A 491 14.45 22.54 -40.58
CA VAL A 491 15.17 23.45 -41.49
C VAL A 491 15.77 24.58 -40.65
N ARG A 492 17.09 24.77 -40.71
CA ARG A 492 17.82 25.78 -39.89
C ARG A 492 17.55 27.23 -40.31
N SER A 493 17.06 27.51 -41.52
CA SER A 493 16.73 28.87 -41.98
C SER A 493 15.72 28.86 -43.13
N LYS A 494 14.79 29.82 -43.16
CA LYS A 494 13.95 30.12 -44.34
C LYS A 494 14.44 31.45 -44.94
N GLY A 495 15.36 31.39 -45.89
CA GLY A 495 15.82 32.55 -46.64
C GLY A 495 16.26 32.15 -48.05
N ARG A 496 16.00 33.03 -49.03
CA ARG A 496 16.34 32.82 -50.46
C ARG A 496 17.81 32.46 -50.69
N LYS A 497 18.73 32.89 -49.80
CA LYS A 497 20.18 32.64 -49.89
C LYS A 497 20.64 31.29 -49.30
N PHE A 498 19.78 30.56 -48.59
CA PHE A 498 20.13 29.28 -47.96
C PHE A 498 19.10 28.20 -48.27
N GLU A 499 18.87 27.92 -49.55
CA GLU A 499 18.17 26.70 -49.96
C GLU A 499 19.06 25.48 -49.71
N ARG A 500 18.90 24.82 -48.57
CA ARG A 500 19.25 23.40 -48.42
C ARG A 500 18.10 22.65 -47.81
N ALA A 501 17.08 22.38 -48.63
CA ALA A 501 16.09 21.36 -48.35
C ALA A 501 15.46 20.80 -49.65
N ARG A 502 16.28 20.32 -50.59
CA ARG A 502 15.84 19.23 -51.48
C ARG A 502 16.28 17.90 -50.87
N GLY A 503 15.32 17.14 -50.38
CA GLY A 503 15.54 15.76 -49.95
C GLY A 503 15.90 14.89 -51.16
N ARG A 504 17.11 14.33 -51.12
CA ARG A 504 17.55 13.00 -51.64
C ARG A 504 19.06 12.89 -51.87
N ARG A 505 19.87 13.92 -51.59
CA ARG A 505 21.34 13.76 -51.59
C ARG A 505 21.90 13.79 -50.17
N ARG A 506 22.75 12.79 -49.86
CA ARG A 506 23.58 12.73 -48.65
C ARG A 506 24.46 13.97 -48.61
N SER A 507 24.05 14.96 -47.84
CA SER A 507 24.86 16.15 -47.63
C SER A 507 25.75 15.91 -46.40
N ARG A 508 27.07 16.07 -46.57
CA ARG A 508 28.17 15.73 -45.63
C ARG A 508 28.23 16.61 -44.37
N GLY A 509 27.09 16.99 -43.81
CA GLY A 509 26.99 17.96 -42.72
C GLY A 509 26.27 17.45 -41.47
N PHE A 510 26.23 16.13 -41.24
CA PHE A 510 25.78 15.57 -39.97
C PHE A 510 27.02 15.20 -39.15
N LYS A 511 27.29 15.96 -38.08
CA LYS A 511 28.06 15.46 -36.94
C LYS A 511 27.10 14.59 -36.12
N VAL A 512 27.47 13.32 -35.97
CA VAL A 512 26.82 12.32 -35.11
C VAL A 512 26.93 12.75 -33.66
#